data_AF-A0A5T2C3X7-F1
#
_entry.id   AF-A0A5T2C3X7-F1
#
_cell.length_a   1.000
_cell.length_b   1.000
_cell.length_c   1.000
_cell.angle_alpha   90.00
_cell.angle_beta   90.00
_cell.angle_gamma   90.00
#
_symmetry.space_group_name_H-M   'P 1'
#
loop_
_entity.id
_entity.type
_entity.pdbx_description
1 polymer ?
#
loop_
_entity_poly.entity_id
_entity_poly.type
_entity_poly.pdbx_seq_one_letter_code
_entity_poly.pdbx_strand_id
1 'polypeptide(L)'
;MQINNLEDVNLALKKVAELSVKIEKINGEVTLACNEIKEARAGEIKVLSDELKYIEQCITTFCENNKHEFAEKRSKEFTFGKIGYRLSKSVSLPRVKEKLENLIKALKSYGLND
;
A
#
# COMPACT_ATOMS: atom_id res chain seq x y z
N MET A 1 -8.79 -42.79 -8.99
CA MET A 1 -8.60 -43.74 -7.87
C MET A 1 -9.95 -43.91 -7.20
N GLN A 2 -10.59 -45.07 -7.34
CA GLN A 2 -11.77 -45.40 -6.54
C GLN A 2 -11.27 -45.89 -5.18
N ILE A 3 -11.57 -45.12 -4.15
CA ILE A 3 -11.23 -45.47 -2.77
C ILE A 3 -12.36 -46.37 -2.26
N ASN A 4 -12.07 -47.66 -2.12
CA ASN A 4 -13.08 -48.65 -1.73
C ASN A 4 -12.95 -49.09 -0.26
N ASN A 5 -11.88 -48.71 0.45
CA ASN A 5 -11.64 -49.11 1.83
C ASN A 5 -10.91 -48.03 2.66
N LEU A 6 -11.04 -48.06 3.99
CA LEU A 6 -10.46 -47.06 4.90
C LEU A 6 -8.92 -47.03 4.87
N GLU A 7 -8.26 -48.16 4.60
CA GLU A 7 -6.81 -48.22 4.39
C GLU A 7 -6.37 -47.47 3.12
N ASP A 8 -7.19 -47.51 2.06
CA ASP A 8 -6.91 -46.81 0.81
C ASP A 8 -7.04 -45.29 1.00
N VAL A 9 -7.98 -44.84 1.85
CA VAL A 9 -8.07 -43.44 2.31
C VAL A 9 -6.80 -43.03 3.04
N ASN A 10 -6.27 -43.88 3.93
CA ASN A 10 -5.10 -43.56 4.73
C ASN A 10 -3.82 -43.47 3.86
N LEU A 11 -3.68 -44.36 2.88
CA LEU A 11 -2.63 -44.30 1.86
C LEU A 11 -2.75 -43.06 0.96
N ALA A 12 -3.98 -42.67 0.58
CA ALA A 12 -4.23 -41.45 -0.17
C ALA A 12 -3.88 -40.21 0.65
N LEU A 13 -4.26 -40.15 1.94
CA LEU A 13 -3.90 -39.05 2.84
C LEU A 13 -2.38 -38.90 2.99
N LYS A 14 -1.66 -40.03 3.12
CA LYS A 14 -0.20 -40.01 3.19
C LYS A 14 0.41 -39.40 1.92
N LYS A 15 -0.07 -39.81 0.74
CA LYS A 15 0.39 -39.23 -0.54
C LYS A 15 0.05 -37.75 -0.66
N VAL A 16 -1.13 -37.32 -0.20
CA VAL A 16 -1.53 -35.91 -0.19
C VAL A 16 -0.60 -35.09 0.71
N ALA A 17 -0.26 -35.60 1.90
CA ALA A 17 0.68 -34.93 2.79
C ALA A 17 2.09 -34.85 2.17
N GLU A 18 2.60 -35.92 1.58
CA GLU A 18 3.89 -35.93 0.89
C GLU A 18 3.94 -34.95 -0.30
N LEU A 19 2.86 -34.87 -1.08
CA LEU A 19 2.74 -33.90 -2.17
C LEU A 19 2.65 -32.47 -1.65
N SER A 20 1.90 -32.23 -0.58
CA SER A 20 1.78 -30.89 0.02
C SER A 20 3.13 -30.39 0.54
N VAL A 21 3.92 -31.25 1.20
CA VAL A 21 5.28 -30.90 1.66
C VAL A 21 6.22 -30.61 0.48
N LYS A 22 6.11 -31.34 -0.63
CA LYS A 22 6.90 -31.07 -1.84
C LYS A 22 6.51 -29.73 -2.48
N ILE A 23 5.22 -29.42 -2.55
CA ILE A 23 4.73 -28.13 -3.05
C ILE A 23 5.23 -26.99 -2.17
N GLU A 24 5.18 -27.16 -0.85
CA GLU A 24 5.63 -26.15 0.11
C GLU A 24 7.14 -25.89 0.00
N LYS A 25 7.96 -26.94 -0.19
CA LYS A 25 9.39 -26.79 -0.48
C LYS A 25 9.65 -25.97 -1.73
N ILE A 26 8.98 -26.30 -2.84
CA ILE A 26 9.15 -25.58 -4.12
C ILE A 26 8.73 -24.12 -3.97
N ASN A 27 7.61 -23.85 -3.30
CA ASN A 27 7.17 -22.47 -3.03
C ASN A 27 8.14 -21.72 -2.12
N GLY A 28 8.76 -22.39 -1.15
CA GLY A 28 9.82 -21.83 -0.31
C GLY A 28 11.04 -21.40 -1.14
N GLU A 29 11.52 -22.27 -2.03
CA GLU A 29 12.63 -21.98 -2.95
C GLU A 29 12.30 -20.81 -3.89
N VAL A 30 11.10 -20.78 -4.47
CA VAL A 30 10.65 -19.68 -5.33
C VAL A 30 10.54 -18.37 -4.54
N THR A 31 10.08 -18.42 -3.29
CA THR A 31 9.98 -17.23 -2.44
C THR A 31 11.35 -16.65 -2.11
N LEU A 32 12.34 -17.49 -1.84
CA LEU A 32 13.73 -17.08 -1.63
C LEU A 32 14.30 -16.42 -2.88
N ALA A 33 14.18 -17.06 -4.04
CA ALA A 33 14.65 -16.49 -5.31
C ALA A 33 13.94 -15.17 -5.65
N CYS A 34 12.64 -15.06 -5.37
CA CYS A 34 11.87 -13.83 -5.56
C CYS A 34 12.36 -12.70 -4.63
N ASN A 35 12.72 -13.02 -3.39
CA ASN A 35 13.29 -12.05 -2.46
C ASN A 35 14.67 -11.57 -2.93
N GLU A 36 15.53 -12.47 -3.42
CA GLU A 36 16.84 -12.10 -3.97
C GLU A 36 16.71 -11.16 -5.18
N ILE A 37 15.79 -11.47 -6.11
CA ILE A 37 15.51 -10.61 -7.27
C ILE A 37 14.95 -9.27 -6.81
N LYS A 38 14.03 -9.26 -5.83
CA LYS A 38 13.48 -8.04 -5.27
C LYS A 38 14.55 -7.20 -4.59
N GLU A 39 15.48 -7.77 -3.83
CA GLU A 39 16.57 -7.03 -3.20
C GLU A 39 17.53 -6.44 -4.25
N ALA A 40 17.91 -7.23 -5.26
CA ALA A 40 18.77 -6.78 -6.34
C ALA A 40 18.15 -5.59 -7.11
N ARG A 41 16.83 -5.60 -7.31
CA ARG A 41 16.10 -4.53 -8.01
C ARG A 41 15.56 -3.44 -7.08
N ALA A 42 15.52 -3.67 -5.77
CA ALA A 42 15.04 -2.68 -4.80
C ALA A 42 15.92 -1.43 -4.79
N GLY A 43 17.23 -1.56 -5.07
CA GLY A 43 18.12 -0.42 -5.24
C GLY A 43 17.67 0.49 -6.38
N GLU A 44 17.47 -0.07 -7.58
CA GLU A 44 17.02 0.68 -8.76
C GLU A 44 15.61 1.25 -8.59
N ILE A 45 14.70 0.46 -8.01
CA ILE A 45 13.33 0.91 -7.70
C ILE A 45 13.36 2.06 -6.69
N LYS A 46 14.24 2.01 -5.68
CA LYS A 46 14.37 3.09 -4.69
C LYS A 46 14.87 4.37 -5.36
N VAL A 47 15.89 4.30 -6.22
CA VAL A 47 16.40 5.46 -6.95
C VAL A 47 15.30 6.08 -7.82
N LEU A 48 14.64 5.28 -8.65
CA LEU A 48 13.54 5.75 -9.50
C LEU A 48 12.36 6.30 -8.69
N SER A 49 12.03 5.66 -7.56
CA SER A 49 10.97 6.13 -6.67
C SER A 49 11.35 7.43 -5.97
N ASP A 50 12.63 7.66 -5.65
CA ASP A 50 13.10 8.87 -5.00
C ASP A 50 13.12 10.04 -6.00
N GLU A 51 13.61 9.80 -7.22
CA GLU A 51 13.53 10.77 -8.32
C GLU A 51 12.09 11.17 -8.63
N LEU A 52 11.17 10.18 -8.69
CA LEU A 52 9.75 10.43 -8.91
C LEU A 52 9.17 11.31 -7.79
N LYS A 53 9.45 10.99 -6.52
CA LYS A 53 9.00 11.79 -5.37
C LYS A 53 9.59 13.19 -5.37
N TYR A 54 10.87 13.33 -5.74
CA TYR A 54 11.52 14.63 -5.82
C TYR A 54 10.85 15.50 -6.88
N ILE A 55 10.58 14.95 -8.06
CA ILE A 55 9.88 15.66 -9.14
C ILE A 55 8.45 16.02 -8.70
N GLU A 56 7.72 15.10 -8.07
CA GLU A 56 6.39 15.39 -7.51
C GLU A 56 6.44 16.51 -6.46
N GLN A 57 7.45 16.53 -5.59
CA GLN A 57 7.65 17.60 -4.61
C GLN A 57 7.95 18.93 -5.30
N CYS A 58 8.85 18.96 -6.28
CA CYS A 58 9.15 20.17 -7.06
C CYS A 58 7.88 20.72 -7.75
N ILE A 59 7.07 19.84 -8.35
CA ILE A 59 5.79 20.22 -8.97
C ILE A 59 4.83 20.78 -7.91
N THR A 60 4.76 20.15 -6.74
CA THR A 60 3.93 20.60 -5.62
C THR A 60 4.35 21.97 -5.11
N THR A 61 5.65 22.19 -4.87
CA THR A 61 6.22 23.48 -4.44
C THR A 61 6.00 24.55 -5.51
N PHE A 62 6.16 24.21 -6.78
CA PHE A 62 5.89 25.13 -7.89
C PHE A 62 4.40 25.53 -7.94
N CYS A 63 3.49 24.58 -7.78
CA CYS A 63 2.06 24.87 -7.71
C CYS A 63 1.70 25.69 -6.47
N GLU A 64 2.34 25.43 -5.33
CA GLU A 64 2.09 26.17 -4.09
C GLU A 64 2.51 27.63 -4.19
N ASN A 65 3.69 27.89 -4.76
CA ASN A 65 4.18 29.25 -5.03
C ASN A 65 3.33 29.97 -6.10
N ASN A 66 2.74 29.23 -7.05
CA ASN A 66 1.87 29.76 -8.10
C ASN A 66 0.37 29.56 -7.81
N LYS A 67 -0.04 29.45 -6.54
CA LYS A 67 -1.46 29.30 -6.15
C LYS A 67 -2.37 30.39 -6.74
N HIS A 68 -1.83 31.57 -7.03
CA HIS A 68 -2.55 32.68 -7.65
C HIS A 68 -3.03 32.37 -9.08
N GLU A 69 -2.29 31.57 -9.85
CA GLU A 69 -2.68 31.11 -11.21
C GLU A 69 -3.80 30.04 -11.18
N PHE A 70 -3.96 29.32 -10.07
CA PHE A 70 -4.98 28.28 -9.89
C PHE A 70 -6.29 28.81 -9.27
N ALA A 71 -6.36 30.12 -8.97
CA ALA A 71 -7.55 30.75 -8.41
C ALA A 71 -8.72 30.82 -9.42
N GLU A 72 -8.42 30.95 -10.72
CA GLU A 72 -9.42 31.14 -11.77
C GLU A 72 -9.88 29.82 -12.42
N LYS A 73 -8.95 28.88 -12.65
CA LYS A 73 -9.26 27.50 -13.08
C LYS A 73 -8.62 26.50 -12.12
N ARG A 74 -9.47 25.77 -11.39
CA ARG A 74 -9.09 24.77 -10.38
C ARG A 74 -8.21 23.62 -10.89
N SER A 75 -8.05 23.46 -12.21
CA SER A 75 -7.24 22.43 -12.82
C SER A 75 -6.64 22.90 -14.14
N LYS A 76 -5.34 22.67 -14.33
CA LYS A 76 -4.58 22.97 -15.55
C LYS A 76 -4.24 21.63 -16.22
N GLU A 77 -4.64 21.48 -17.47
CA GLU A 77 -4.38 20.29 -18.28
C GLU A 77 -3.06 20.48 -19.02
N PHE A 78 -2.14 19.55 -18.85
CA PHE A 78 -0.84 19.50 -19.51
C PHE A 78 -0.82 18.33 -20.50
N THR A 79 0.11 18.35 -21.44
CA THR A 79 0.27 17.32 -22.48
C THR A 79 0.46 15.90 -21.91
N PHE A 80 1.00 15.78 -20.69
CA PHE A 80 1.30 14.50 -20.04
C PHE A 80 0.50 14.25 -18.75
N GLY A 81 -0.50 15.07 -18.44
CA GLY A 81 -1.30 14.89 -17.22
C GLY A 81 -2.10 16.13 -16.80
N LYS A 82 -2.85 16.02 -15.71
CA LYS A 82 -3.66 17.12 -15.17
C LYS A 82 -3.19 17.44 -13.76
N ILE A 83 -2.89 18.70 -13.49
CA ILE A 83 -2.57 19.17 -12.15
C ILE A 83 -3.71 20.07 -11.68
N GLY A 84 -4.22 19.82 -10.47
CA GLY A 84 -5.32 20.60 -9.93
C GLY A 84 -5.46 20.42 -8.43
N TYR A 85 -5.98 21.44 -7.77
CA TYR A 85 -6.27 21.39 -6.35
C TYR A 85 -7.64 20.77 -6.12
N ARG A 86 -7.68 19.67 -5.37
CA ARG A 86 -8.93 19.05 -4.91
C ARG A 86 -9.12 19.32 -3.43
N LEU A 87 -10.31 19.81 -3.06
CA LEU A 87 -10.73 19.85 -1.67
C LEU A 87 -11.23 18.45 -1.27
N SER A 88 -10.43 17.71 -0.52
CA SER A 88 -10.87 16.44 0.08
C SER A 88 -11.61 16.73 1.38
N LYS A 89 -12.91 16.42 1.45
CA LYS A 89 -13.76 16.62 2.64
C LYS A 89 -13.67 15.48 3.67
N SER A 90 -12.82 14.49 3.45
CA SER A 90 -12.68 13.33 4.34
C SER A 90 -11.46 13.51 5.24
N VAL A 91 -11.71 13.92 6.48
CA VAL A 91 -10.69 13.87 7.54
C VAL A 91 -10.70 12.46 8.10
N SER A 92 -9.59 11.72 7.91
CA SER A 92 -9.41 10.44 8.58
C SER A 92 -9.05 10.67 10.04
N LEU A 93 -9.86 10.10 10.95
CA LEU A 93 -9.59 10.11 12.37
C LEU A 93 -8.30 9.31 12.67
N PRO A 94 -7.39 9.82 13.51
CA PRO A 94 -6.21 9.08 13.92
C PRO A 94 -6.61 7.78 14.61
N ARG A 95 -6.14 6.63 14.12
CA ARG A 95 -6.39 5.30 14.74
C ARG A 95 -5.55 5.04 16.00
N VAL A 96 -4.59 5.92 16.28
CA VAL A 96 -3.73 5.84 17.46
C VAL A 96 -4.49 6.40 18.67
N LYS A 97 -4.71 5.57 19.68
CA LYS A 97 -5.50 5.91 20.88
C LYS A 97 -5.06 7.23 21.51
N GLU A 98 -3.75 7.42 21.69
CA GLU A 98 -3.19 8.62 22.33
C GLU A 98 -3.50 9.92 21.57
N LYS A 99 -3.43 9.88 20.22
CA LYS A 99 -3.77 11.02 19.37
C LYS A 99 -5.27 11.27 19.32
N LEU A 100 -6.08 10.22 19.41
CA LEU A 100 -7.53 10.33 19.48
C LEU A 100 -7.99 10.92 20.82
N GLU A 101 -7.38 10.52 21.94
CA GLU A 101 -7.67 11.08 23.26
C GLU A 101 -7.29 12.55 23.37
N ASN A 102 -6.14 12.95 22.82
CA ASN A 102 -5.78 14.37 22.73
C ASN A 102 -6.75 15.16 21.83
N LEU A 103 -7.20 14.57 20.72
CA LEU A 103 -8.21 15.19 19.86
C LEU A 103 -9.55 15.37 20.60
N ILE A 104 -10.00 14.35 21.34
CA ILE A 104 -11.22 14.39 22.16
C ILE A 104 -11.09 15.42 23.28
N LYS A 105 -9.93 15.51 23.95
CA LYS A 105 -9.68 16.54 24.98
C LYS A 105 -9.73 17.95 24.38
N ALA A 106 -9.14 18.16 23.20
CA ALA A 106 -9.21 19.43 22.50
C ALA A 106 -10.67 19.75 22.13
N LEU A 107 -11.41 18.80 21.53
CA LEU A 107 -12.84 18.95 21.21
C LEU A 107 -13.68 19.33 22.43
N LYS A 108 -13.48 18.66 23.57
CA LYS A 108 -14.13 18.98 24.85
C LYS A 108 -13.77 20.37 25.36
N SER A 109 -12.51 20.81 25.22
CA SER A 109 -12.10 22.18 25.59
C SER A 109 -12.72 23.26 24.70
N TYR A 110 -13.05 22.92 23.46
CA TYR A 110 -13.77 23.79 22.53
C TYR A 110 -15.30 23.78 22.74
N GLY A 111 -15.79 23.07 23.77
CA GLY A 111 -17.21 23.07 24.14
C GLY A 111 -18.08 22.18 23.27
N LEU A 112 -17.50 21.36 22.38
CA LEU A 112 -18.20 20.40 21.56
C LEU A 112 -18.41 19.12 22.39
N ASN A 113 -19.52 19.07 23.14
CA ASN A 113 -19.86 18.00 24.08
C ASN A 113 -20.81 16.92 23.51
N ASP A 114 -21.02 16.87 22.19
CA ASP A 114 -21.83 15.85 21.52
C ASP A 114 -21.01 15.14 20.43
#